data_AF-A0A7W0WN82-F1
#
_entry.id   AF-A0A7W0WN82-F1
#
_cell.length_a   1.000
_cell.length_b   1.000
_cell.length_c   1.000
_cell.angle_alpha   90.00
_cell.angle_beta   90.00
_cell.angle_gamma   90.00
#
_symmetry.space_group_name_H-M   'P 1'
#
loop_
_entity.id
_entity.type
_entity.pdbx_description
1 polymer ?
#
loop_
_entity_poly.entity_id
_entity_poly.type
_entity_poly.pdbx_seq_one_letter_code
_entity_poly.pdbx_strand_id
1 'polypeptide(L)'
;MTPDRPFTLVLSGGGLKGLAHIGVFRALEERGLVPSLVVGSSIGSLIGAAWAAEATPQQMEARALQVRRRDVFQVARADVAFRRLMAPALYRREPLELLVASLVGDVTFRSLKRRLLVNTTDLNSGMQVMWGLPGLLDARVADAVAASCALPGIFPPRVIGGRAYVDGAVVENLPVRLAASLGSGPIVAVNVAATSIRRHAHETEGFAATYIRGLEIVMQTQIEGQLRDWNGPPLVLIQPKVEHISMFEFDKTPELIDAGYRATAQTLDQLDGQLHAIARGMHPTRRLRVLIDEGRCVGCGTCVVQAPKVFRLDARGKAEVMTPVQTWSPVQGAYVLNCPTDAISVRPEETAA
;
A
#
# COMPACT_ATOMS: atom_id res chain seq x y z
N MET A 1 -25.44 22.70 -4.73
CA MET A 1 -24.59 21.61 -5.26
C MET A 1 -24.74 20.43 -4.32
N THR A 2 -25.30 19.31 -4.79
CA THR A 2 -25.25 18.04 -4.04
C THR A 2 -23.79 17.74 -3.71
N PRO A 3 -23.43 17.38 -2.46
CA PRO A 3 -22.09 16.89 -2.20
C PRO A 3 -21.87 15.70 -3.12
N ASP A 4 -20.74 15.72 -3.83
CA ASP A 4 -20.30 14.60 -4.67
C ASP A 4 -20.45 13.30 -3.88
N ARG A 5 -20.87 12.23 -4.57
CA ARG A 5 -21.21 10.96 -3.92
C ARG A 5 -20.06 10.50 -2.99
N PRO A 6 -20.34 9.81 -1.88
CA PRO A 6 -19.28 9.33 -1.01
C PRO A 6 -18.30 8.42 -1.78
N PHE A 7 -17.00 8.55 -1.50
CA PHE A 7 -15.98 7.59 -1.90
C PHE A 7 -15.17 7.15 -0.68
N THR A 8 -14.51 5.99 -0.79
CA THR A 8 -13.60 5.47 0.25
C THR A 8 -12.16 5.62 -0.20
N LEU A 9 -11.31 6.22 0.64
CA LEU A 9 -9.87 6.28 0.42
C LEU A 9 -9.18 5.14 1.16
N VAL A 10 -8.42 4.32 0.46
CA VAL A 10 -7.68 3.18 1.02
C VAL A 10 -6.18 3.45 0.91
N LEU A 11 -5.46 3.38 2.02
CA LEU A 11 -4.04 3.74 2.12
C LEU A 11 -3.22 2.51 2.51
N SER A 12 -2.32 2.06 1.63
CA SER A 12 -1.46 0.91 1.92
C SER A 12 -0.43 1.21 3.00
N GLY A 13 0.12 0.14 3.59
CA GLY A 13 1.40 0.20 4.29
C GLY A 13 2.58 0.35 3.32
N GLY A 14 3.78 0.53 3.87
CA GLY A 14 5.03 0.71 3.08
C GLY A 14 6.17 1.43 3.82
N GLY A 15 6.16 1.43 5.16
CA GLY A 15 7.11 2.21 5.96
C GLY A 15 7.08 3.70 5.63
N LEU A 16 8.23 4.36 5.56
CA LEU A 16 8.29 5.80 5.29
C LEU A 16 7.81 6.19 3.90
N LYS A 17 7.76 5.27 2.93
CA LYS A 17 7.16 5.54 1.62
C LYS A 17 5.72 6.07 1.74
N GLY A 18 5.02 5.71 2.82
CA GLY A 18 3.68 6.21 3.13
C GLY A 18 3.58 7.71 3.44
N LEU A 19 4.68 8.44 3.58
CA LEU A 19 4.64 9.91 3.59
C LEU A 19 4.08 10.48 2.28
N ALA A 20 4.13 9.71 1.18
CA ALA A 20 3.44 10.05 -0.06
C ALA A 20 1.91 10.21 0.12
N HIS A 21 1.30 9.54 1.11
CA HIS A 21 -0.12 9.70 1.41
C HIS A 21 -0.48 11.14 1.81
N ILE A 22 0.45 11.92 2.37
CA ILE A 22 0.23 13.35 2.66
C ILE A 22 -0.01 14.12 1.36
N GLY A 23 0.79 13.86 0.33
CA GLY A 23 0.63 14.46 -0.99
C GLY A 23 -0.69 14.07 -1.67
N VAL A 24 -1.17 12.84 -1.44
CA VAL A 24 -2.50 12.40 -1.89
C VAL A 24 -3.58 13.27 -1.27
N PHE A 25 -3.56 13.44 0.06
CA PHE A 25 -4.53 14.30 0.75
C PHE A 25 -4.47 15.74 0.25
N ARG A 26 -3.26 16.28 -0.01
CA ARG A 26 -3.09 17.61 -0.61
C ARG A 26 -3.78 17.73 -1.97
N ALA A 27 -3.54 16.78 -2.87
CA ALA A 27 -4.13 16.80 -4.21
C ALA A 27 -5.66 16.62 -4.21
N LEU A 28 -6.19 15.83 -3.27
CA LEU A 28 -7.63 15.67 -3.05
C LEU A 28 -8.27 16.96 -2.49
N GLU A 29 -7.64 17.58 -1.49
CA GLU A 29 -8.08 18.83 -0.87
C GLU A 29 -8.15 19.98 -1.90
N GLU A 30 -7.13 20.14 -2.74
CA GLU A 30 -7.10 21.16 -3.81
C GLU A 30 -8.23 21.00 -4.84
N ARG A 31 -8.76 19.78 -5.00
CA ARG A 31 -9.90 19.48 -5.90
C ARG A 31 -11.25 19.44 -5.18
N GLY A 32 -11.29 19.77 -3.89
CA GLY A 32 -12.51 19.73 -3.09
C GLY A 32 -13.05 18.31 -2.85
N LEU A 33 -12.22 17.28 -3.04
CA LEU A 33 -12.60 15.88 -2.88
C LEU A 33 -12.32 15.41 -1.46
N VAL A 34 -13.37 15.12 -0.69
CA VAL A 34 -13.26 14.66 0.69
C VAL A 34 -13.75 13.21 0.81
N PRO A 35 -12.91 12.26 1.24
CA PRO A 35 -13.35 10.88 1.41
C PRO A 35 -14.38 10.77 2.54
N SER A 36 -15.39 9.93 2.33
CA SER A 36 -16.40 9.61 3.35
C SER A 36 -15.90 8.63 4.41
N LEU A 37 -14.85 7.89 4.06
CA LEU A 37 -14.17 6.90 4.88
C LEU A 37 -12.72 6.79 4.44
N VAL A 38 -11.81 6.73 5.41
CA VAL A 38 -10.42 6.32 5.19
C VAL A 38 -10.18 4.94 5.80
N VAL A 39 -9.55 4.04 5.06
CA VAL A 39 -9.12 2.73 5.53
C VAL A 39 -7.60 2.63 5.36
N GLY A 40 -6.86 2.37 6.43
CA GLY A 40 -5.40 2.38 6.38
C GLY A 40 -4.74 1.16 7.01
N SER A 41 -3.59 0.76 6.47
CA SER A 41 -2.68 -0.24 7.07
C SER A 41 -1.32 0.38 7.34
N SER A 42 -0.67 0.04 8.46
CA SER A 42 0.66 0.56 8.83
C SER A 42 0.72 2.08 8.78
N ILE A 43 1.73 2.66 8.14
CA ILE A 43 1.85 4.09 7.87
C ILE A 43 0.58 4.71 7.23
N GLY A 44 -0.16 3.97 6.40
CA GLY A 44 -1.43 4.43 5.83
C GLY A 44 -2.50 4.65 6.91
N SER A 45 -2.49 3.83 7.96
CA SER A 45 -3.34 4.05 9.14
C SER A 45 -2.90 5.25 9.97
N LEU A 46 -1.60 5.53 10.05
CA LEU A 46 -1.07 6.69 10.78
C LEU A 46 -1.47 8.01 10.10
N ILE A 47 -1.24 8.13 8.79
CA ILE A 47 -1.63 9.32 8.03
C ILE A 47 -3.16 9.45 7.98
N GLY A 48 -3.87 8.33 7.80
CA GLY A 48 -5.34 8.30 7.88
C GLY A 48 -5.86 8.75 9.25
N ALA A 49 -5.19 8.39 10.34
CA ALA A 49 -5.55 8.82 11.69
C ALA A 49 -5.28 10.30 11.93
N ALA A 50 -4.16 10.84 11.44
CA ALA A 50 -3.90 12.28 11.47
C ALA A 50 -5.01 13.05 10.71
N TRP A 51 -5.40 12.56 9.53
CA TRP A 51 -6.53 13.14 8.79
C TRP A 51 -7.83 13.03 9.57
N ALA A 52 -8.11 11.88 10.19
CA ALA A 52 -9.32 11.67 10.96
C ALA A 52 -9.40 12.55 12.22
N ALA A 53 -8.23 12.88 12.79
CA ALA A 53 -8.04 13.85 13.86
C ALA A 53 -8.02 15.32 13.37
N GLU A 54 -8.50 15.56 12.16
CA GLU A 54 -8.67 16.89 11.55
C GLU A 54 -7.37 17.65 11.23
N ALA A 55 -6.21 17.00 11.23
CA ALA A 55 -4.99 17.63 10.74
C ALA A 55 -5.11 17.95 9.23
N THR A 56 -4.61 19.12 8.82
CA THR A 56 -4.54 19.50 7.40
C THR A 56 -3.31 18.87 6.73
N PRO A 57 -3.29 18.70 5.40
CA PRO A 57 -2.11 18.19 4.69
C PRO A 57 -0.84 19.00 4.99
N GLN A 58 -0.96 20.32 5.11
CA GLN A 58 0.15 21.23 5.42
C GLN A 58 0.68 21.00 6.85
N GLN A 59 -0.22 20.75 7.82
CA GLN A 59 0.19 20.38 9.18
C GLN A 59 0.88 19.01 9.21
N MET A 60 0.37 18.03 8.47
CA MET A 60 1.01 16.71 8.35
C MET A 60 2.39 16.82 7.72
N GLU A 61 2.54 17.61 6.65
CA GLU A 61 3.82 17.87 5.99
C GLU A 61 4.82 18.54 6.94
N ALA A 62 4.42 19.61 7.63
CA ALA A 62 5.26 20.30 8.60
C ALA A 62 5.75 19.36 9.73
N ARG A 63 4.87 18.46 10.20
CA ARG A 63 5.24 17.43 11.19
C ARG A 63 6.18 16.38 10.60
N ALA A 64 5.90 15.87 9.40
CA ALA A 64 6.75 14.88 8.74
C ALA A 64 8.18 15.39 8.55
N LEU A 65 8.35 16.66 8.19
CA LEU A 65 9.67 17.32 8.06
C LEU A 65 10.44 17.45 9.38
N GLN A 66 9.77 17.34 10.53
CA GLN A 66 10.39 17.40 11.85
C GLN A 66 10.77 16.02 12.40
N VAL A 67 10.07 14.96 11.99
CA VAL A 67 10.35 13.60 12.44
C VAL A 67 11.74 13.18 11.96
N ARG A 68 12.53 12.61 12.88
CA ARG A 68 13.85 12.03 12.61
C ARG A 68 13.80 10.54 12.87
N ARG A 69 14.79 9.81 12.32
CA ARG A 69 14.94 8.36 12.54
C ARG A 69 14.91 7.98 14.03
N ARG A 70 15.55 8.77 14.89
CA ARG A 70 15.65 8.52 16.34
C ARG A 70 14.30 8.58 17.08
N ASP A 71 13.33 9.28 16.49
CA ASP A 71 12.01 9.48 17.10
C ASP A 71 11.11 8.26 16.89
N VAL A 72 11.50 7.34 16.00
CA VAL A 72 10.75 6.13 15.65
C VAL A 72 11.58 4.87 15.93
N PHE A 73 12.83 4.86 15.52
CA PHE A 73 13.69 3.67 15.49
C PHE A 73 14.78 3.74 16.56
N GLN A 74 14.42 3.43 17.80
CA GLN A 74 15.39 3.24 18.88
C GLN A 74 15.63 1.75 19.09
N VAL A 75 16.89 1.32 18.92
CA VAL A 75 17.28 -0.10 18.99
C VAL A 75 17.02 -0.62 20.40
N ALA A 76 16.38 -1.80 20.50
CA ALA A 76 16.17 -2.51 21.76
C ALA A 76 17.47 -3.23 22.21
N ARG A 77 18.54 -2.46 22.45
CA ARG A 77 19.91 -2.97 22.65
C ARG A 77 20.02 -4.02 23.75
N ALA A 78 19.29 -3.86 24.86
CA ALA A 78 19.31 -4.82 25.96
C ALA A 78 18.69 -6.17 25.56
N ASP A 79 17.51 -6.15 24.92
CA ASP A 79 16.81 -7.38 24.51
C ASP A 79 17.57 -8.11 23.39
N VAL A 80 18.06 -7.38 22.38
CA VAL A 80 18.84 -7.96 21.28
C VAL A 80 20.18 -8.54 21.78
N ALA A 81 20.84 -7.88 22.74
CA ALA A 81 22.10 -8.38 23.30
C ALA A 81 21.91 -9.61 24.19
N PHE A 82 20.85 -9.65 25.01
CA PHE A 82 20.64 -10.71 25.99
C PHE A 82 19.89 -11.92 25.42
N ARG A 83 18.92 -11.70 24.52
CA ARG A 83 18.06 -12.75 23.97
C ARG A 83 18.39 -13.11 22.51
N ARG A 84 19.24 -12.34 21.83
CA ARG A 84 19.66 -12.57 20.43
C ARG A 84 18.45 -12.85 19.52
N LEU A 85 18.39 -14.03 18.90
CA LEU A 85 17.28 -14.45 18.03
C LEU A 85 15.93 -14.60 18.76
N MET A 86 15.93 -14.64 20.10
CA MET A 86 14.72 -14.72 20.93
C MET A 86 14.21 -13.32 21.36
N ALA A 87 14.82 -12.25 20.86
CA ALA A 87 14.29 -10.89 21.05
C ALA A 87 13.00 -10.72 20.22
N PRO A 88 11.91 -10.19 20.80
CA PRO A 88 10.63 -10.08 20.09
C PRO A 88 10.66 -9.06 18.94
N ALA A 89 11.60 -8.12 18.95
CA ALA A 89 11.73 -7.06 17.95
C ALA A 89 13.13 -6.41 17.97
N LEU A 90 13.51 -5.79 16.84
CA LEU A 90 14.74 -5.00 16.72
C LEU A 90 14.65 -3.62 17.39
N TYR A 91 13.47 -3.00 17.37
CA TYR A 91 13.24 -1.66 17.89
C TYR A 91 12.27 -1.66 19.07
N ARG A 92 12.41 -0.65 19.91
CA ARG A 92 11.51 -0.39 21.04
C ARG A 92 10.16 0.12 20.55
N ARG A 93 9.09 -0.19 21.29
CA ARG A 93 7.73 0.31 21.01
C ARG A 93 7.53 1.77 21.37
N GLU A 94 8.17 2.23 22.46
CA GLU A 94 7.82 3.51 23.09
C GLU A 94 7.95 4.73 22.14
N PRO A 95 8.99 4.85 21.30
CA PRO A 95 9.12 6.00 20.39
C PRO A 95 7.99 6.09 19.35
N LEU A 96 7.66 4.94 18.72
CA LEU A 96 6.55 4.86 17.78
C LEU A 96 5.22 5.21 18.46
N GLU A 97 4.97 4.67 19.64
CA GLU A 97 3.74 4.95 20.40
C GLU A 97 3.61 6.42 20.80
N LEU A 98 4.71 7.07 21.20
CA LEU A 98 4.74 8.49 21.50
C LEU A 98 4.47 9.34 20.26
N LEU A 99 5.07 8.99 19.11
CA LEU A 99 4.80 9.66 17.85
C LEU A 99 3.31 9.55 17.48
N VAL A 100 2.75 8.33 17.53
CA VAL A 100 1.33 8.07 17.24
C VAL A 100 0.43 8.89 18.17
N ALA A 101 0.69 8.86 19.48
CA ALA A 101 -0.07 9.62 20.47
C ALA A 101 0.02 11.14 20.23
N SER A 102 1.19 11.65 19.82
CA SER A 102 1.37 13.08 19.52
C SER A 102 0.61 13.56 18.28
N LEU A 103 0.34 12.65 17.34
CA LEU A 103 -0.34 12.96 16.07
C LEU A 103 -1.86 12.84 16.19
N VAL A 104 -2.35 11.86 16.95
CA VAL A 104 -3.77 11.52 17.02
C VAL A 104 -4.44 12.03 18.30
N GLY A 105 -3.66 12.25 19.36
CA GLY A 105 -4.16 12.58 20.68
C GLY A 105 -4.82 11.40 21.40
N ASP A 106 -5.54 11.70 22.47
CA ASP A 106 -6.25 10.70 23.28
C ASP A 106 -7.73 10.62 22.90
N VAL A 107 -8.01 10.01 21.74
CA VAL A 107 -9.36 9.87 21.19
C VAL A 107 -9.71 8.40 20.91
N THR A 108 -11.01 8.10 20.95
CA THR A 108 -11.57 6.81 20.52
C THR A 108 -12.14 6.93 19.12
N PHE A 109 -12.35 5.79 18.44
CA PHE A 109 -13.00 5.80 17.12
C PHE A 109 -14.40 6.41 17.16
N ARG A 110 -15.13 6.25 18.27
CA ARG A 110 -16.45 6.85 18.49
C ARG A 110 -16.42 8.38 18.43
N SER A 111 -15.35 9.00 18.94
CA SER A 111 -15.21 10.46 19.00
C SER A 111 -14.73 11.12 17.70
N LEU A 112 -14.34 10.33 16.70
CA LEU A 112 -13.85 10.89 15.44
C LEU A 112 -15.00 11.48 14.60
N LYS A 113 -14.83 12.72 14.12
CA LYS A 113 -15.76 13.35 13.17
C LYS A 113 -15.64 12.78 11.76
N ARG A 114 -14.43 12.35 11.40
CA ARG A 114 -14.07 11.76 10.12
C ARG A 114 -13.91 10.25 10.30
N ARG A 115 -14.63 9.46 9.50
CA ARG A 115 -14.61 8.00 9.66
C ARG A 115 -13.26 7.42 9.25
N LEU A 116 -12.72 6.57 10.13
CA LEU A 116 -11.45 5.87 9.96
C LEU A 116 -11.63 4.40 10.28
N LEU A 117 -11.04 3.53 9.46
CA LEU A 117 -10.80 2.14 9.79
C LEU A 117 -9.30 1.84 9.79
N VAL A 118 -8.83 1.14 10.81
CA VAL A 118 -7.42 0.77 10.97
C VAL A 118 -7.28 -0.74 10.89
N ASN A 119 -6.42 -1.19 9.96
CA ASN A 119 -6.15 -2.60 9.71
C ASN A 119 -5.05 -3.15 10.63
N THR A 120 -5.31 -4.28 11.27
CA THR A 120 -4.33 -5.01 12.11
C THR A 120 -4.50 -6.51 11.94
N THR A 121 -3.53 -7.28 12.41
CA THR A 121 -3.61 -8.74 12.47
C THR A 121 -3.50 -9.21 13.91
N ASP A 122 -4.45 -10.01 14.39
CA ASP A 122 -4.29 -10.74 15.64
C ASP A 122 -3.21 -11.81 15.45
N LEU A 123 -2.13 -11.70 16.22
CA LEU A 123 -0.94 -12.52 16.05
C LEU A 123 -1.18 -14.01 16.37
N ASN A 124 -2.12 -14.31 17.27
CA ASN A 124 -2.37 -15.67 17.71
C ASN A 124 -3.18 -16.48 16.69
N SER A 125 -4.16 -15.83 16.05
CA SER A 125 -5.09 -16.49 15.12
C SER A 125 -4.83 -16.19 13.64
N GLY A 126 -4.03 -15.16 13.34
CA GLY A 126 -3.88 -14.63 11.98
C GLY A 126 -5.11 -13.88 11.49
N MET A 127 -6.09 -13.62 12.36
CA MET A 127 -7.33 -12.94 12.00
C MET A 127 -7.10 -11.45 11.76
N GLN A 128 -7.57 -10.96 10.61
CA GLN A 128 -7.61 -9.53 10.33
C GLN A 128 -8.64 -8.84 11.23
N VAL A 129 -8.24 -7.74 11.86
CA VAL A 129 -9.11 -6.91 12.70
C VAL A 129 -9.11 -5.47 12.20
N MET A 130 -10.31 -4.95 11.98
CA MET A 130 -10.57 -3.65 11.38
C MET A 130 -11.19 -2.74 12.44
N TRP A 131 -10.34 -2.01 13.15
CA TRP A 131 -10.76 -1.09 14.22
C TRP A 131 -11.56 0.08 13.65
N GLY A 132 -12.55 0.55 14.38
CA GLY A 132 -13.52 1.55 13.91
C GLY A 132 -14.79 0.97 13.27
N LEU A 133 -14.88 -0.36 13.11
CA LEU A 133 -16.14 -1.04 12.83
C LEU A 133 -17.09 -1.01 14.05
N PRO A 134 -18.41 -1.20 13.84
CA PRO A 134 -19.34 -1.39 14.94
C PRO A 134 -18.85 -2.46 15.93
N GLY A 135 -18.93 -2.17 17.22
CA GLY A 135 -18.40 -3.03 18.29
C GLY A 135 -16.94 -2.77 18.67
N LEU A 136 -16.17 -2.03 17.86
CA LEU A 136 -14.77 -1.65 18.14
C LEU A 136 -14.58 -0.13 18.29
N LEU A 137 -15.68 0.62 18.43
CA LEU A 137 -15.66 2.09 18.44
C LEU A 137 -15.04 2.70 19.70
N ASP A 138 -15.07 1.98 20.82
CA ASP A 138 -14.54 2.46 22.11
C ASP A 138 -13.03 2.25 22.26
N ALA A 139 -12.40 1.58 21.29
CA ALA A 139 -10.94 1.45 21.26
C ALA A 139 -10.28 2.82 21.04
N ARG A 140 -9.13 3.03 21.68
CA ARG A 140 -8.29 4.22 21.44
C ARG A 140 -7.67 4.12 20.05
N VAL A 141 -7.76 5.20 19.27
CA VAL A 141 -7.22 5.23 17.90
C VAL A 141 -5.71 5.04 17.93
N ALA A 142 -5.02 5.65 18.89
CA ALA A 142 -3.57 5.52 19.06
C ALA A 142 -3.13 4.06 19.28
N ASP A 143 -3.91 3.26 20.02
CA ASP A 143 -3.58 1.85 20.27
C ASP A 143 -3.70 1.02 18.99
N ALA A 144 -4.78 1.21 18.23
CA ALA A 144 -5.00 0.54 16.96
C ALA A 144 -3.95 0.92 15.91
N VAL A 145 -3.59 2.20 15.81
CA VAL A 145 -2.57 2.70 14.89
C VAL A 145 -1.18 2.18 15.27
N ALA A 146 -0.82 2.18 16.56
CA ALA A 146 0.44 1.62 17.02
C ALA A 146 0.54 0.12 16.71
N ALA A 147 -0.54 -0.64 16.92
CA ALA A 147 -0.62 -2.05 16.53
C ALA A 147 -0.47 -2.24 15.01
N SER A 148 -1.15 -1.41 14.23
CA SER A 148 -1.10 -1.41 12.77
C SER A 148 0.28 -1.07 12.22
N CYS A 149 1.09 -0.27 12.92
CA CYS A 149 2.48 0.01 12.56
C CYS A 149 3.50 -1.00 13.15
N ALA A 150 3.06 -1.97 13.94
CA ALA A 150 3.93 -2.93 14.61
C ALA A 150 4.31 -4.09 13.68
N LEU A 151 5.19 -3.81 12.71
CA LEU A 151 5.66 -4.79 11.74
C LEU A 151 6.44 -5.92 12.46
N PRO A 152 6.09 -7.21 12.27
CA PRO A 152 6.74 -8.33 12.96
C PRO A 152 8.27 -8.32 12.79
N GLY A 153 9.00 -8.66 13.86
CA GLY A 153 10.47 -8.62 13.89
C GLY A 153 11.10 -7.22 13.95
N ILE A 154 10.37 -6.17 13.54
CA ILE A 154 10.82 -4.78 13.60
C ILE A 154 10.37 -4.12 14.89
N PHE A 155 9.09 -4.21 15.23
CA PHE A 155 8.48 -3.68 16.45
C PHE A 155 7.73 -4.79 17.20
N PRO A 156 7.65 -4.73 18.54
CA PRO A 156 6.95 -5.75 19.31
C PRO A 156 5.43 -5.63 19.10
N PRO A 157 4.67 -6.73 19.22
CA PRO A 157 3.21 -6.71 19.13
C PRO A 157 2.59 -5.80 20.18
N ARG A 158 1.46 -5.15 19.85
CA ARG A 158 0.67 -4.33 20.77
C ARG A 158 -0.44 -5.18 21.39
N VAL A 159 -0.59 -5.13 22.70
CA VAL A 159 -1.67 -5.83 23.40
C VAL A 159 -2.87 -4.90 23.56
N ILE A 160 -4.04 -5.30 23.05
CA ILE A 160 -5.30 -4.57 23.18
C ILE A 160 -6.36 -5.56 23.68
N GLY A 161 -7.00 -5.29 24.82
CA GLY A 161 -7.99 -6.19 25.40
C GLY A 161 -7.48 -7.62 25.62
N GLY A 162 -6.22 -7.78 26.03
CA GLY A 162 -5.60 -9.09 26.31
C GLY A 162 -5.15 -9.89 25.09
N ARG A 163 -5.31 -9.38 23.87
CA ARG A 163 -4.87 -10.02 22.62
C ARG A 163 -3.70 -9.26 22.00
N ALA A 164 -2.77 -9.96 21.38
CA ALA A 164 -1.59 -9.38 20.73
C ALA A 164 -1.86 -9.11 19.25
N TYR A 165 -1.60 -7.89 18.81
CA TYR A 165 -1.82 -7.43 17.44
C TYR A 165 -0.52 -6.93 16.82
N VAL A 166 -0.38 -7.16 15.52
CA VAL A 166 0.72 -6.71 14.68
C VAL A 166 0.18 -5.99 13.43
N ASP A 167 1.10 -5.50 12.60
CA ASP A 167 0.79 -4.82 11.35
C ASP A 167 -0.21 -5.61 10.49
N GLY A 168 -1.24 -4.91 9.98
CA GLY A 168 -2.26 -5.46 9.10
C GLY A 168 -1.71 -5.91 7.74
N ALA A 169 -0.51 -5.45 7.37
CA ALA A 169 0.18 -5.79 6.14
C ALA A 169 0.63 -7.26 6.06
N VAL A 170 0.57 -7.99 7.17
CA VAL A 170 0.78 -9.45 7.20
C VAL A 170 -0.33 -10.18 6.43
N VAL A 171 -1.56 -9.67 6.51
CA VAL A 171 -2.75 -10.28 5.87
C VAL A 171 -3.18 -9.52 4.62
N GLU A 172 -3.29 -8.19 4.72
CA GLU A 172 -3.78 -7.35 3.62
C GLU A 172 -3.15 -5.95 3.68
N ASN A 173 -2.03 -5.74 3.01
CA ASN A 173 -1.31 -4.45 3.06
C ASN A 173 -2.09 -3.29 2.42
N LEU A 174 -2.96 -3.55 1.43
CA LEU A 174 -3.86 -2.58 0.82
C LEU A 174 -5.31 -3.04 1.06
N PRO A 175 -5.97 -2.59 2.14
CA PRO A 175 -7.22 -3.17 2.64
C PRO A 175 -8.49 -2.82 1.82
N VAL A 176 -8.48 -3.09 0.50
CA VAL A 176 -9.61 -2.77 -0.40
C VAL A 176 -10.75 -3.77 -0.33
N ARG A 177 -10.55 -5.01 0.16
CA ARG A 177 -11.64 -6.00 0.22
C ARG A 177 -12.73 -5.57 1.19
N LEU A 178 -12.36 -5.14 2.39
CA LEU A 178 -13.33 -4.59 3.34
C LEU A 178 -13.98 -3.34 2.75
N ALA A 179 -13.20 -2.41 2.20
CA ALA A 179 -13.73 -1.19 1.60
C ALA A 179 -14.80 -1.48 0.53
N ALA A 180 -14.58 -2.50 -0.31
CA ALA A 180 -15.57 -2.94 -1.29
C ALA A 180 -16.82 -3.55 -0.65
N SER A 181 -16.68 -4.31 0.44
CA SER A 181 -17.82 -4.91 1.14
C SER A 181 -18.74 -3.90 1.81
N LEU A 182 -18.22 -2.72 2.17
CA LEU A 182 -19.00 -1.65 2.81
C LEU A 182 -19.93 -0.91 1.84
N GLY A 183 -19.73 -1.04 0.52
CA GLY A 183 -20.66 -0.53 -0.49
C GLY A 183 -20.74 1.00 -0.62
N SER A 184 -19.77 1.74 -0.08
CA SER A 184 -19.83 3.21 0.07
C SER A 184 -19.58 4.04 -1.20
N GLY A 185 -19.60 3.43 -2.39
CA GLY A 185 -19.28 4.09 -3.66
C GLY A 185 -17.93 3.65 -4.26
N PRO A 186 -17.28 4.47 -5.11
CA PRO A 186 -15.97 4.16 -5.66
C PRO A 186 -14.90 4.10 -4.56
N ILE A 187 -13.87 3.30 -4.81
CA ILE A 187 -12.69 3.18 -3.96
C ILE A 187 -11.54 3.92 -4.65
N VAL A 188 -10.89 4.83 -3.94
CA VAL A 188 -9.60 5.40 -4.33
C VAL A 188 -8.54 4.72 -3.49
N ALA A 189 -7.72 3.87 -4.09
CA ALA A 189 -6.68 3.12 -3.39
C ALA A 189 -5.30 3.68 -3.72
N VAL A 190 -4.49 3.93 -2.70
CA VAL A 190 -3.11 4.40 -2.84
C VAL A 190 -2.16 3.29 -2.42
N ASN A 191 -1.39 2.78 -3.38
CA ASN A 191 -0.38 1.76 -3.13
C ASN A 191 1.02 2.36 -3.19
N VAL A 192 1.64 2.54 -2.03
CA VAL A 192 3.05 2.96 -1.87
C VAL A 192 4.01 1.78 -1.66
N ALA A 193 3.48 0.56 -1.55
CA ALA A 193 4.28 -0.66 -1.42
C ALA A 193 4.71 -1.25 -2.76
N ALA A 194 4.29 -0.63 -3.88
CA ALA A 194 4.72 -1.02 -5.22
C ALA A 194 6.25 -1.15 -5.26
N THR A 195 6.76 -2.31 -5.70
CA THR A 195 8.19 -2.50 -5.98
C THR A 195 8.36 -2.94 -7.43
N SER A 196 8.21 -1.99 -8.36
CA SER A 196 8.37 -2.22 -9.80
C SER A 196 9.84 -2.34 -10.24
N ILE A 197 10.79 -2.01 -9.34
CA ILE A 197 12.22 -1.99 -9.66
C ILE A 197 12.85 -3.35 -9.36
N ARG A 198 13.39 -3.99 -10.40
CA ARG A 198 14.44 -5.00 -10.23
C ARG A 198 15.65 -4.33 -9.61
N ARG A 199 15.88 -4.57 -8.32
CA ARG A 199 17.11 -4.13 -7.65
C ARG A 199 18.26 -5.02 -8.16
N HIS A 200 19.35 -4.42 -8.60
CA HIS A 200 20.57 -5.17 -8.88
C HIS A 200 21.03 -5.82 -7.57
N ALA A 201 21.48 -7.07 -7.64
CA ALA A 201 21.81 -7.88 -6.48
C ALA A 201 22.82 -7.15 -5.59
N HIS A 202 22.44 -6.84 -4.34
CA HIS A 202 23.39 -6.47 -3.29
C HIS A 202 23.69 -7.73 -2.48
N GLU A 203 24.75 -8.43 -2.85
CA GLU A 203 25.30 -9.57 -2.09
C GLU A 203 25.84 -9.18 -0.69
N THR A 204 25.66 -7.92 -0.27
CA THR A 204 26.25 -7.34 0.96
C THR A 204 25.21 -6.86 1.98
N GLU A 205 23.93 -7.15 1.78
CA GLU A 205 22.85 -6.70 2.66
C GLU A 205 22.58 -7.76 3.75
N GLY A 206 23.00 -7.48 4.99
CA GLY A 206 22.84 -8.39 6.14
C GLY A 206 21.38 -8.74 6.45
N PHE A 207 21.15 -9.68 7.40
CA PHE A 207 19.84 -10.29 7.71
C PHE A 207 18.63 -9.34 7.66
N ALA A 208 18.75 -8.15 8.26
CA ALA A 208 17.66 -7.18 8.29
C ALA A 208 17.22 -6.74 6.88
N ALA A 209 18.15 -6.49 5.97
CA ALA A 209 17.85 -6.04 4.63
C ALA A 209 17.24 -7.17 3.77
N THR A 210 17.73 -8.42 3.91
CA THR A 210 17.09 -9.59 3.31
C THR A 210 15.66 -9.79 3.82
N TYR A 211 15.46 -9.67 5.14
CA TYR A 211 14.14 -9.80 5.76
C TYR A 211 13.16 -8.73 5.26
N ILE A 212 13.60 -7.48 5.25
CA ILE A 212 12.82 -6.34 4.74
C ILE A 212 12.45 -6.55 3.28
N ARG A 213 13.40 -6.99 2.44
CA ARG A 213 13.12 -7.28 1.03
C ARG A 213 12.12 -8.42 0.87
N GLY A 214 12.24 -9.47 1.67
CA GLY A 214 11.29 -10.58 1.71
C GLY A 214 9.87 -10.09 2.04
N LEU A 215 9.73 -9.22 3.05
CA LEU A 215 8.45 -8.62 3.40
C LEU A 215 7.88 -7.75 2.27
N GLU A 216 8.69 -6.92 1.61
CA GLU A 216 8.24 -6.13 0.45
C GLU A 216 7.68 -7.04 -0.66
N ILE A 217 8.35 -8.16 -0.96
CA ILE A 217 7.92 -9.12 -1.98
C ILE A 217 6.58 -9.77 -1.60
N VAL A 218 6.43 -10.20 -0.34
CA VAL A 218 5.17 -10.79 0.15
C VAL A 218 4.02 -9.80 0.04
N MET A 219 4.20 -8.57 0.52
CA MET A 219 3.18 -7.52 0.46
C MET A 219 2.78 -7.20 -0.99
N GLN A 220 3.75 -7.07 -1.90
CA GLN A 220 3.48 -6.81 -3.31
C GLN A 220 2.71 -7.98 -3.96
N THR A 221 3.13 -9.21 -3.68
CA THR A 221 2.47 -10.41 -4.21
C THR A 221 1.03 -10.53 -3.74
N GLN A 222 0.75 -10.21 -2.47
CA GLN A 222 -0.61 -10.17 -1.92
C GLN A 222 -1.48 -9.13 -2.63
N ILE A 223 -0.97 -7.90 -2.81
CA ILE A 223 -1.70 -6.83 -3.51
C ILE A 223 -1.98 -7.22 -4.97
N GLU A 224 -0.98 -7.75 -5.67
CA GLU A 224 -1.14 -8.22 -7.05
C GLU A 224 -2.19 -9.34 -7.15
N GLY A 225 -2.12 -10.35 -6.27
CA GLY A 225 -3.08 -11.44 -6.26
C GLY A 225 -4.51 -10.98 -6.02
N GLN A 226 -4.69 -10.02 -5.13
CA GLN A 226 -5.99 -9.44 -4.79
C GLN A 226 -6.58 -8.57 -5.91
N LEU A 227 -5.74 -7.82 -6.62
CA LEU A 227 -6.19 -6.87 -7.64
C LEU A 227 -6.24 -7.47 -9.06
N ARG A 228 -5.56 -8.59 -9.31
CA ARG A 228 -5.49 -9.25 -10.62
C ARG A 228 -6.86 -9.49 -11.25
N ASP A 229 -7.77 -10.05 -10.47
CA ASP A 229 -9.12 -10.45 -10.89
C ASP A 229 -10.19 -9.54 -10.27
N TRP A 230 -9.86 -8.27 -10.01
CA TRP A 230 -10.79 -7.34 -9.38
C TRP A 230 -12.08 -7.17 -10.18
N ASN A 231 -13.19 -7.64 -9.59
CA ASN A 231 -14.55 -7.53 -10.12
C ASN A 231 -15.47 -6.71 -9.21
N GLY A 232 -14.87 -6.00 -8.24
CA GLY A 232 -15.57 -5.21 -7.23
C GLY A 232 -16.14 -3.88 -7.75
N PRO A 233 -16.47 -2.95 -6.84
CA PRO A 233 -16.87 -1.60 -7.24
C PRO A 233 -15.75 -0.88 -8.02
N PRO A 234 -16.05 0.26 -8.65
CA PRO A 234 -15.03 1.08 -9.30
C PRO A 234 -13.86 1.35 -8.35
N LEU A 235 -12.65 1.00 -8.79
CA LEU A 235 -11.41 1.12 -8.03
C LEU A 235 -10.43 2.00 -8.80
N VAL A 236 -10.21 3.23 -8.34
CA VAL A 236 -9.15 4.10 -8.83
C VAL A 236 -7.88 3.80 -8.07
N LEU A 237 -6.88 3.26 -8.75
CA LEU A 237 -5.60 2.94 -8.15
C LEU A 237 -4.55 4.01 -8.47
N ILE A 238 -4.02 4.61 -7.41
CA ILE A 238 -2.93 5.57 -7.45
C ILE A 238 -1.65 4.86 -6.98
N GLN A 239 -0.60 4.93 -7.78
CA GLN A 239 0.72 4.37 -7.45
C GLN A 239 1.79 5.48 -7.51
N PRO A 240 2.11 6.12 -6.38
CA PRO A 240 3.23 7.03 -6.29
C PRO A 240 4.54 6.32 -6.69
N LYS A 241 5.36 6.98 -7.51
CA LYS A 241 6.66 6.47 -7.96
C LYS A 241 7.71 6.66 -6.87
N VAL A 242 7.80 5.70 -5.95
CA VAL A 242 8.64 5.75 -4.74
C VAL A 242 9.45 4.47 -4.54
N GLU A 243 9.57 3.63 -5.57
CA GLU A 243 10.15 2.28 -5.48
C GLU A 243 11.67 2.30 -5.25
N HIS A 244 12.33 3.39 -5.63
CA HIS A 244 13.76 3.63 -5.44
C HIS A 244 14.12 4.06 -4.01
N ILE A 245 13.14 4.47 -3.21
CA ILE A 245 13.34 4.94 -1.83
C ILE A 245 13.19 3.75 -0.87
N SER A 246 14.05 3.63 0.14
CA SER A 246 13.90 2.56 1.14
C SER A 246 12.78 2.86 2.14
N MET A 247 12.10 1.83 2.66
CA MET A 247 11.05 1.97 3.68
C MET A 247 11.54 2.60 4.99
N PHE A 248 12.86 2.70 5.19
CA PHE A 248 13.51 3.26 6.38
C PHE A 248 14.35 4.52 6.08
N GLU A 249 14.16 5.14 4.92
CA GLU A 249 14.87 6.34 4.48
C GLU A 249 14.09 7.63 4.85
N PHE A 250 14.67 8.47 5.70
CA PHE A 250 14.02 9.67 6.24
C PHE A 250 14.34 10.97 5.47
N ASP A 251 15.44 10.99 4.72
CA ASP A 251 15.96 12.21 4.08
C ASP A 251 15.25 12.54 2.75
N LYS A 252 14.23 11.76 2.41
CA LYS A 252 13.44 11.86 1.17
C LYS A 252 12.01 12.35 1.38
N THR A 253 11.71 12.92 2.56
CA THR A 253 10.35 13.36 2.91
C THR A 253 9.71 14.27 1.87
N PRO A 254 10.36 15.36 1.38
CA PRO A 254 9.77 16.22 0.34
C PRO A 254 9.49 15.47 -0.97
N GLU A 255 10.41 14.59 -1.37
CA GLU A 255 10.30 13.79 -2.60
C GLU A 255 9.12 12.81 -2.54
N LEU A 256 8.92 12.16 -1.39
CA LEU A 256 7.81 11.25 -1.14
C LEU A 256 6.46 11.97 -1.21
N ILE A 257 6.32 13.10 -0.51
CA ILE A 257 5.09 13.91 -0.50
C ILE A 257 4.75 14.38 -1.92
N ASP A 258 5.75 14.89 -2.65
CA ASP A 258 5.58 15.35 -4.03
C ASP A 258 5.22 14.20 -5.00
N ALA A 259 5.81 13.02 -4.83
CA ALA A 259 5.44 11.84 -5.62
C ALA A 259 3.97 11.44 -5.42
N GLY A 260 3.46 11.47 -4.19
CA GLY A 260 2.06 11.19 -3.89
C GLY A 260 1.11 12.23 -4.46
N TYR A 261 1.48 13.51 -4.38
CA TYR A 261 0.72 14.61 -4.97
C TYR A 261 0.61 14.47 -6.49
N ARG A 262 1.75 14.32 -7.19
CA ARG A 262 1.77 14.21 -8.65
C ARG A 262 1.01 13.00 -9.16
N ALA A 263 1.17 11.84 -8.53
CA ALA A 263 0.46 10.63 -8.94
C ALA A 263 -1.06 10.78 -8.79
N THR A 264 -1.50 11.43 -7.72
CA THR A 264 -2.92 11.70 -7.47
C THR A 264 -3.46 12.72 -8.46
N ALA A 265 -2.78 13.86 -8.62
CA ALA A 265 -3.17 14.90 -9.57
C ALA A 265 -3.31 14.34 -10.98
N GLN A 266 -2.28 13.63 -11.48
CA GLN A 266 -2.29 13.02 -12.81
C GLN A 266 -3.44 12.01 -12.99
N THR A 267 -3.74 11.23 -11.95
CA THR A 267 -4.83 10.24 -12.02
C THR A 267 -6.20 10.92 -12.05
N LEU A 268 -6.39 11.97 -11.24
CA LEU A 268 -7.63 12.74 -11.22
C LEU A 268 -7.83 13.50 -12.54
N ASP A 269 -6.76 14.05 -13.13
CA ASP A 269 -6.82 14.72 -14.42
C ASP A 269 -7.22 13.74 -15.55
N GLN A 270 -6.74 12.49 -15.52
CA GLN A 270 -7.17 11.43 -16.47
C GLN A 270 -8.63 11.03 -16.34
N LEU A 271 -9.25 11.32 -15.19
CA LEU A 271 -10.63 10.99 -14.88
C LEU A 271 -11.53 12.23 -14.97
N ASP A 272 -11.01 13.38 -15.44
CA ASP A 272 -11.68 14.69 -15.45
C ASP A 272 -12.27 15.07 -14.08
N GLY A 273 -11.66 14.58 -12.98
CA GLY A 273 -12.16 14.73 -11.61
C GLY A 273 -13.43 13.94 -11.28
N GLN A 274 -14.00 13.18 -12.22
CA GLN A 274 -15.29 12.50 -12.07
C GLN A 274 -15.16 11.11 -11.44
N LEU A 275 -14.85 11.06 -10.13
CA LEU A 275 -14.75 9.79 -9.40
C LEU A 275 -16.03 8.93 -9.44
N HIS A 276 -17.19 9.56 -9.66
CA HIS A 276 -18.50 8.89 -9.57
C HIS A 276 -19.09 8.42 -10.90
N ALA A 277 -18.49 8.83 -12.02
CA ALA A 277 -18.88 8.38 -13.36
C ALA A 277 -18.07 7.16 -13.83
N ILE A 278 -17.17 6.65 -12.98
CA ILE A 278 -16.23 5.59 -13.32
C ILE A 278 -16.96 4.25 -13.40
N ALA A 279 -16.72 3.52 -14.49
CA ALA A 279 -17.25 2.18 -14.70
C ALA A 279 -16.72 1.20 -13.64
N ARG A 280 -17.45 0.09 -13.39
CA ARG A 280 -16.96 -1.00 -12.54
C ARG A 280 -15.62 -1.52 -13.05
N GLY A 281 -14.79 -2.02 -12.13
CA GLY A 281 -13.43 -2.46 -12.43
C GLY A 281 -12.38 -1.45 -11.95
N MET A 282 -11.13 -1.68 -12.36
CA MET A 282 -9.97 -0.93 -11.89
C MET A 282 -9.52 0.11 -12.91
N HIS A 283 -9.10 1.29 -12.43
CA HIS A 283 -8.76 2.47 -13.24
C HIS A 283 -7.48 3.15 -12.71
N PRO A 284 -6.74 3.92 -13.53
CA PRO A 284 -6.94 4.07 -14.97
C PRO A 284 -6.55 2.79 -15.72
N THR A 285 -7.21 2.52 -16.84
CA THR A 285 -6.83 1.41 -17.74
C THR A 285 -6.10 1.93 -18.97
N ARG A 286 -5.14 1.15 -19.48
CA ARG A 286 -4.45 1.42 -20.74
C ARG A 286 -4.49 0.21 -21.64
N ARG A 287 -4.67 0.42 -22.94
CA ARG A 287 -4.54 -0.65 -23.93
C ARG A 287 -3.07 -0.82 -24.30
N LEU A 288 -2.54 -1.99 -24.01
CA LEU A 288 -1.14 -2.33 -24.26
C LEU A 288 -1.06 -3.61 -25.09
N ARG A 289 -0.09 -3.65 -26.01
CA ARG A 289 0.25 -4.85 -26.77
C ARG A 289 1.41 -5.58 -26.11
N VAL A 290 1.19 -6.85 -25.80
CA VAL A 290 2.20 -7.77 -25.28
C VAL A 290 2.99 -8.35 -26.45
N LEU A 291 4.32 -8.35 -26.31
CA LEU A 291 5.28 -8.84 -27.28
C LEU A 291 6.18 -9.89 -26.63
N ILE A 292 6.66 -10.84 -27.44
CA ILE A 292 7.62 -11.85 -27.02
C ILE A 292 8.82 -11.82 -27.97
N ASP A 293 10.02 -11.73 -27.39
CA ASP A 293 11.30 -12.01 -28.05
C ASP A 293 11.58 -13.52 -27.98
N GLU A 294 11.37 -14.21 -29.10
CA GLU A 294 11.59 -15.66 -29.18
C GLU A 294 13.05 -16.07 -28.89
N GLY A 295 14.02 -15.21 -29.25
CA GLY A 295 15.45 -15.48 -29.05
C GLY A 295 15.83 -15.47 -27.58
N ARG A 296 15.15 -14.67 -26.76
CA ARG A 296 15.34 -14.61 -25.30
C ARG A 296 14.44 -15.56 -24.53
N CYS A 297 13.35 -16.03 -25.12
CA CYS A 297 12.40 -16.90 -24.43
C CYS A 297 13.01 -18.27 -24.16
N VAL A 298 13.08 -18.70 -22.89
CA VAL A 298 13.63 -20.02 -22.51
C VAL A 298 12.58 -21.10 -22.31
N GLY A 299 11.29 -20.78 -22.49
CA GLY A 299 10.21 -21.78 -22.36
C GLY A 299 9.88 -22.20 -20.93
N CYS A 300 10.27 -21.41 -19.92
CA CYS A 300 10.06 -21.73 -18.50
C CYS A 300 8.58 -21.80 -18.05
N GLY A 301 7.63 -21.33 -18.87
CA GLY A 301 6.20 -21.38 -18.55
C GLY A 301 5.70 -20.37 -17.51
N THR A 302 6.56 -19.56 -16.90
CA THR A 302 6.16 -18.58 -15.85
C THR A 302 5.05 -17.64 -16.29
N CYS A 303 5.09 -17.15 -17.54
CA CYS A 303 4.04 -16.29 -18.08
C CYS A 303 2.69 -17.00 -18.22
N VAL A 304 2.68 -18.28 -18.56
CA VAL A 304 1.46 -19.11 -18.65
C VAL A 304 0.85 -19.32 -17.27
N VAL A 305 1.68 -19.55 -16.26
CA VAL A 305 1.21 -19.66 -14.86
C VAL A 305 0.62 -18.33 -14.37
N GLN A 306 1.25 -17.21 -14.70
CA GLN A 306 0.83 -15.89 -14.22
C GLN A 306 -0.39 -15.34 -14.97
N ALA A 307 -0.51 -15.62 -16.27
CA ALA A 307 -1.57 -15.11 -17.12
C ALA A 307 -1.97 -16.16 -18.17
N PRO A 308 -2.64 -17.25 -17.76
CA PRO A 308 -3.01 -18.36 -18.66
C PRO A 308 -4.02 -17.97 -19.74
N LYS A 309 -4.71 -16.83 -19.56
CA LYS A 309 -5.60 -16.25 -20.58
C LYS A 309 -4.85 -15.45 -21.64
N VAL A 310 -3.58 -15.12 -21.41
CA VAL A 310 -2.75 -14.28 -22.29
C VAL A 310 -1.69 -15.11 -23.01
N PHE A 311 -1.13 -16.11 -22.34
CA PHE A 311 -0.02 -16.91 -22.85
C PHE A 311 -0.33 -18.40 -22.92
N ARG A 312 0.27 -19.08 -23.90
CA ARG A 312 0.47 -20.53 -23.92
C ARG A 312 1.92 -20.85 -24.27
N LEU A 313 2.28 -22.13 -24.21
CA LEU A 313 3.51 -22.62 -24.85
C LEU A 313 3.18 -23.16 -26.24
N ASP A 314 4.00 -22.80 -27.23
CA ASP A 314 3.91 -23.33 -28.59
C ASP A 314 4.51 -24.74 -28.68
N ALA A 315 4.49 -25.34 -29.88
CA ALA A 315 5.04 -26.68 -30.11
C ALA A 315 6.56 -26.79 -29.87
N ARG A 316 7.29 -25.66 -29.88
CA ARG A 316 8.73 -25.58 -29.59
C ARG A 316 8.99 -25.34 -28.09
N GLY A 317 7.94 -25.30 -27.27
CA GLY A 317 8.00 -24.97 -25.85
C GLY A 317 8.27 -23.49 -25.57
N LYS A 318 8.13 -22.59 -26.55
CA LYS A 318 8.31 -21.14 -26.38
C LYS A 318 6.99 -20.50 -25.99
N ALA A 319 7.07 -19.40 -25.25
CA ALA A 319 5.87 -18.63 -24.92
C ALA A 319 5.29 -18.00 -26.19
N GLU A 320 3.97 -18.09 -26.33
CA GLU A 320 3.18 -17.49 -27.42
C GLU A 320 2.05 -16.66 -26.82
N VAL A 321 1.83 -15.46 -27.36
CA VAL A 321 0.75 -14.58 -26.90
C VAL A 321 -0.55 -14.92 -27.62
N MET A 322 -1.52 -15.47 -26.88
CA MET A 322 -2.85 -15.81 -27.41
C MET A 322 -3.73 -14.57 -27.58
N THR A 323 -3.60 -13.59 -26.68
CA THR A 323 -4.37 -12.35 -26.70
C THR A 323 -3.39 -11.18 -26.66
N PRO A 324 -2.94 -10.66 -27.82
CA PRO A 324 -1.83 -9.71 -27.89
C PRO A 324 -2.18 -8.34 -27.31
N VAL A 325 -3.43 -7.89 -27.43
CA VAL A 325 -3.88 -6.61 -26.88
C VAL A 325 -4.57 -6.86 -25.56
N GLN A 326 -4.04 -6.23 -24.52
CA GLN A 326 -4.51 -6.33 -23.15
C GLN A 326 -4.98 -4.95 -22.66
N THR A 327 -6.00 -4.94 -21.82
CA THR A 327 -6.40 -3.73 -21.08
C THR A 327 -5.76 -3.84 -19.70
N TRP A 328 -4.73 -3.04 -19.45
CA TRP A 328 -3.93 -3.07 -18.22
C TRP A 328 -4.38 -1.99 -17.25
N SER A 329 -4.54 -2.38 -16.00
CA SER A 329 -4.39 -1.49 -14.86
C SER A 329 -2.93 -1.42 -14.40
N PRO A 330 -2.57 -0.47 -13.51
CA PRO A 330 -1.20 -0.31 -13.01
C PRO A 330 -0.59 -1.54 -12.28
N VAL A 331 -1.40 -2.50 -11.84
CA VAL A 331 -0.96 -3.74 -11.15
C VAL A 331 -0.97 -4.97 -12.06
N GLN A 332 -1.56 -4.84 -13.24
CA GLN A 332 -1.54 -5.89 -14.25
C GLN A 332 -0.23 -5.81 -15.03
N GLY A 333 0.31 -6.96 -15.44
CA GLY A 333 1.61 -7.01 -16.15
C GLY A 333 2.79 -7.56 -15.36
N ALA A 334 2.55 -8.16 -14.18
CA ALA A 334 3.59 -8.83 -13.40
C ALA A 334 4.41 -9.85 -14.23
N TYR A 335 3.79 -10.48 -15.23
CA TYR A 335 4.46 -11.40 -16.15
C TYR A 335 5.57 -10.76 -17.01
N VAL A 336 5.58 -9.44 -17.18
CA VAL A 336 6.70 -8.72 -17.80
C VAL A 336 7.87 -8.66 -16.82
N LEU A 337 7.63 -8.21 -15.59
CA LEU A 337 8.67 -8.09 -14.56
C LEU A 337 9.22 -9.45 -14.11
N ASN A 338 8.38 -10.48 -14.13
CA ASN A 338 8.70 -11.83 -13.69
C ASN A 338 9.24 -12.72 -14.83
N CYS A 339 9.41 -12.20 -16.05
CA CYS A 339 10.07 -12.93 -17.11
C CYS A 339 11.57 -13.03 -16.81
N PRO A 340 12.12 -14.23 -16.53
CA PRO A 340 13.52 -14.36 -16.06
C PRO A 340 14.56 -13.90 -17.08
N THR A 341 14.17 -13.77 -18.36
CA THR A 341 15.06 -13.41 -19.45
C THR A 341 14.67 -12.11 -20.14
N ASP A 342 13.69 -11.36 -19.62
CA ASP A 342 13.06 -10.19 -20.27
C ASP A 342 12.63 -10.42 -21.72
N ALA A 343 12.22 -11.66 -22.01
CA ALA A 343 11.65 -12.01 -23.30
C ALA A 343 10.28 -11.37 -23.52
N ILE A 344 9.61 -10.86 -22.48
CA ILE A 344 8.27 -10.27 -22.58
C ILE A 344 8.37 -8.76 -22.42
N SER A 345 7.77 -8.02 -23.35
CA SER A 345 7.66 -6.56 -23.28
C SER A 345 6.26 -6.09 -23.63
N VAL A 346 5.97 -4.81 -23.37
CA VAL A 346 4.72 -4.16 -23.76
C VAL A 346 4.96 -2.83 -24.44
N ARG A 347 4.05 -2.47 -25.35
CA ARG A 347 3.97 -1.14 -25.95
C ARG A 347 2.53 -0.61 -25.90
N PRO A 348 2.32 0.71 -25.83
CA PRO A 348 1.01 1.31 -26.08
C PRO A 348 0.39 0.77 -27.38
N GLU A 349 -0.87 0.36 -27.31
CA GLU A 349 -1.63 0.12 -28.53
C GLU A 349 -2.05 1.49 -29.07
N GLU A 350 -1.40 1.94 -30.14
CA GLU A 350 -1.86 3.14 -30.86
C GLU A 350 -3.31 2.91 -31.28
N THR A 351 -4.21 3.80 -30.85
CA THR A 351 -5.54 3.87 -31.46
C THR A 351 -5.33 4.13 -32.94
N ALA A 352 -5.76 3.21 -33.80
CA ALA A 352 -5.92 3.50 -35.22
C ALA A 352 -6.76 4.78 -35.31
N ALA A 353 -6.14 5.82 -35.88
CA ALA A 353 -6.76 7.13 -36.09
C ALA A 353 -7.96 7.03 -37.03
#